data_AF-A0A4Q8QIF6-F1
#
_entry.id   AF-A0A4Q8QIF6-F1
#
_cell.length_a   1.000
_cell.length_b   1.000
_cell.length_c   1.000
_cell.angle_alpha   90.00
_cell.angle_beta   90.00
_cell.angle_gamma   90.00
#
_symmetry.space_group_name_H-M   'P 1'
#
loop_
_entity.id
_entity.type
_entity.pdbx_description
1 polymer ?
#
loop_
_entity_poly.entity_id
_entity_poly.type
_entity_poly.pdbx_seq_one_letter_code
_entity_poly.pdbx_strand_id
1 'polypeptide(L)'
;MNQTFTAFEGQRRLATGPLAEVALAVKRAGQSAEPIAIFCDGTGRAVDLDLRGSDDAILARLPASAPPSEAPEAPPSEPRGRGRPKLGVVAREVTLLPRHWEWLNAQPGGASV
;
A
#
# COMPACT_ATOMS: atom_id res chain seq x y z
N MET A 1 19.40 8.76 12.38
CA MET A 1 18.28 8.27 13.23
C MET A 1 17.82 6.95 12.64
N ASN A 2 18.03 5.83 13.35
CA ASN A 2 17.52 4.54 12.89
C ASN A 2 16.00 4.53 13.07
N GLN A 3 15.26 4.51 11.96
CA GLN A 3 13.81 4.42 11.98
C GLN A 3 13.41 2.99 12.37
N THR A 4 12.60 2.86 13.43
CA THR A 4 12.06 1.59 13.87
C THR A 4 10.62 1.44 13.37
N PHE A 5 10.25 0.18 13.14
CA PHE A 5 8.97 -0.22 12.63
C PHE A 5 8.42 -1.34 13.50
N THR A 6 7.11 -1.38 13.66
CA THR A 6 6.41 -2.43 14.41
C THR A 6 5.36 -3.09 13.53
N ALA A 7 5.40 -4.42 13.44
CA ALA A 7 4.38 -5.22 12.76
C ALA A 7 3.40 -5.82 13.76
N PHE A 8 2.12 -5.80 13.39
CA PHE A 8 1.01 -6.39 14.13
C PHE A 8 0.25 -7.36 13.24
N GLU A 9 -0.19 -8.46 13.83
CA GLU A 9 -1.15 -9.41 13.28
C GLU A 9 -2.42 -9.29 14.12
N GLY A 10 -3.45 -8.63 13.58
CA GLY A 10 -4.61 -8.23 14.38
C GLY A 10 -4.18 -7.40 15.61
N GLN A 11 -4.39 -7.93 16.81
CA GLN A 11 -3.99 -7.28 18.08
C GLN A 11 -2.64 -7.77 18.64
N ARG A 12 -2.00 -8.74 17.99
CA ARG A 12 -0.72 -9.32 18.45
C ARG A 12 0.44 -8.62 17.78
N ARG A 13 1.41 -8.15 18.55
CA ARG A 13 2.67 -7.63 18.00
C ARG A 13 3.54 -8.80 17.53
N LEU A 14 3.96 -8.76 16.26
CA LEU A 14 4.84 -9.76 15.66
C LEU A 14 6.32 -9.45 15.89
N ALA A 15 6.74 -8.22 15.58
CA ALA A 15 8.13 -7.78 15.70
C ALA A 15 8.22 -6.25 15.76
N THR A 16 9.28 -5.74 16.40
CA THR A 16 9.68 -4.32 16.38
C THR A 16 11.16 -4.26 16.05
N GLY A 17 11.55 -3.40 15.11
CA GLY A 17 12.96 -3.25 14.71
C GLY A 17 13.14 -2.50 13.39
N PRO A 18 14.32 -2.61 12.77
CA PRO A 18 14.56 -2.11 11.41
C PRO A 18 13.59 -2.74 10.41
N LEU A 19 13.25 -2.01 9.35
CA LEU A 19 12.27 -2.46 8.35
C LEU A 19 12.62 -3.82 7.74
N ALA A 20 13.91 -4.09 7.52
CA ALA A 20 14.41 -5.35 6.98
C ALA A 20 14.09 -6.55 7.90
N GLU A 21 14.34 -6.41 9.19
CA GLU A 21 14.05 -7.46 10.18
C GLU A 21 12.55 -7.70 10.31
N VAL A 22 11.77 -6.62 10.33
CA VAL A 22 10.31 -6.69 10.40
C VAL A 22 9.73 -7.36 9.14
N ALA A 23 10.22 -7.01 7.95
CA ALA A 23 9.79 -7.63 6.69
C ALA A 23 10.04 -9.15 6.68
N LEU A 24 11.22 -9.58 7.12
CA LEU A 24 11.56 -11.01 7.23
C LEU A 24 10.74 -11.71 8.31
N ALA A 25 10.47 -11.06 9.44
CA ALA A 25 9.63 -11.61 10.50
C ALA A 25 8.19 -11.82 10.02
N VAL A 26 7.62 -10.84 9.30
CA VAL A 26 6.28 -10.95 8.71
C VAL A 26 6.24 -12.06 7.66
N LYS A 27 7.26 -12.17 6.81
CA LYS A 27 7.33 -13.25 5.83
C LYS A 27 7.37 -14.63 6.51
N ARG A 28 8.15 -14.79 7.57
CA ARG A 28 8.25 -16.05 8.34
C ARG A 28 6.96 -16.40 9.09
N ALA A 29 6.18 -15.39 9.48
CA ALA A 29 4.85 -15.62 10.04
C ALA A 29 3.90 -16.29 9.02
N GLY A 30 4.20 -16.21 7.73
CA GLY A 30 3.49 -16.93 6.68
C GLY A 30 2.11 -16.36 6.39
N GLN A 31 1.22 -17.18 5.83
CA GLN A 31 -0.19 -16.80 5.68
C GLN A 31 -0.86 -16.87 7.04
N SER A 32 -1.05 -15.71 7.66
CA SER A 32 -1.88 -15.60 8.85
C SER A 32 -3.36 -15.49 8.48
N ALA A 33 -4.23 -15.95 9.39
CA ALA A 33 -5.67 -15.75 9.27
C ALA A 33 -6.07 -14.27 9.43
N GLU A 34 -5.25 -13.51 10.16
CA GLU A 34 -5.48 -12.08 10.43
C GLU A 34 -4.60 -11.20 9.52
N PRO A 35 -5.09 -10.01 9.13
CA PRO A 35 -4.30 -9.08 8.34
C PRO A 35 -3.10 -8.57 9.13
N ILE A 36 -1.96 -8.47 8.46
CA ILE A 36 -0.73 -7.95 9.04
C ILE A 36 -0.58 -6.47 8.66
N ALA A 37 -0.42 -5.62 9.67
CA ALA A 37 -0.21 -4.19 9.51
C ALA A 37 1.16 -3.79 10.08
N ILE A 38 1.91 -2.97 9.34
CA ILE A 38 3.25 -2.51 9.72
C ILE A 38 3.20 -0.99 9.87
N PHE A 39 3.75 -0.47 10.97
CA PHE A 39 3.77 0.95 11.27
C PHE A 39 5.19 1.45 11.51
N CYS A 40 5.48 2.68 11.10
CA CYS A 40 6.69 3.40 11.50
C CYS A 40 6.49 3.99 12.89
N ASP A 41 7.34 3.65 13.86
CA ASP A 41 7.17 4.09 15.26
C ASP A 41 7.36 5.62 15.40
N GLY A 42 8.26 6.20 14.62
CA GLY A 42 8.53 7.65 14.67
C GLY A 42 7.43 8.54 14.07
N THR A 43 6.60 8.02 13.18
CA THR A 43 5.57 8.83 12.47
C THR A 43 4.14 8.30 12.64
N GLY A 44 3.98 7.07 13.16
CA GLY A 44 2.71 6.37 13.24
C GLY A 44 2.12 5.96 11.88
N ARG A 45 2.81 6.20 10.76
CA ARG A 45 2.30 5.88 9.43
C ARG A 45 2.37 4.38 9.16
N ALA A 46 1.29 3.85 8.56
CA ALA A 46 1.28 2.50 8.02
C ALA A 46 2.20 2.41 6.79
N VAL A 47 2.90 1.28 6.67
CA VAL A 47 3.81 0.97 5.58
C VAL A 47 3.35 -0.33 4.92
N ASP A 48 3.13 -0.29 3.62
CA ASP A 48 2.83 -1.47 2.82
C ASP A 48 4.13 -2.06 2.28
N LEU A 49 4.34 -3.37 2.46
CA LEU A 49 5.52 -4.08 2.00
C LEU A 49 5.12 -5.20 1.05
N ASP A 50 5.76 -5.24 -0.12
CA ASP A 50 5.65 -6.39 -1.01
C ASP A 50 6.57 -7.52 -0.54
N LEU A 51 5.97 -8.51 0.14
CA LEU A 51 6.67 -9.66 0.70
C LEU A 51 6.72 -10.87 -0.26
N ARG A 52 6.44 -10.68 -1.56
CA ARG A 52 6.45 -11.75 -2.56
C ARG A 52 7.87 -12.09 -3.01
N GLY A 53 8.17 -13.39 -3.07
CA GLY A 53 9.44 -13.93 -3.59
C GLY A 53 10.42 -14.34 -2.50
N SER A 54 11.71 -14.42 -2.82
CA SER A 54 12.79 -14.79 -1.90
C SER A 54 13.13 -13.67 -0.92
N ASP A 55 13.80 -13.99 0.19
CA ASP A 55 14.18 -13.01 1.23
C ASP A 55 15.02 -11.87 0.63
N ASP A 56 15.97 -12.22 -0.23
CA ASP A 56 16.81 -11.28 -0.97
C ASP A 56 16.01 -10.31 -1.85
N ALA A 57 15.02 -10.84 -2.58
CA ALA A 57 14.15 -10.04 -3.44
C ALA A 57 13.28 -9.03 -2.65
N ILE A 58 12.90 -9.39 -1.42
CA ILE A 58 12.18 -8.50 -0.51
C ILE A 58 13.13 -7.41 -0.02
N LEU A 59 14.31 -7.79 0.47
CA LEU A 59 15.33 -6.84 0.95
C LEU A 59 15.75 -5.84 -0.13
N ALA A 60 15.87 -6.27 -1.39
CA ALA A 60 16.19 -5.40 -2.51
C ALA A 60 15.09 -4.37 -2.84
N ARG A 61 13.83 -4.67 -2.51
CA ARG A 61 12.68 -3.78 -2.73
C ARG A 61 12.36 -2.88 -1.54
N LEU A 62 12.94 -3.17 -0.37
CA LEU A 62 12.73 -2.31 0.78
C LEU A 62 13.15 -0.88 0.41
N PRO A 63 12.36 0.13 0.81
CA PRO A 63 12.80 1.50 0.64
C PRO A 63 14.09 1.67 1.42
N ALA A 64 15.21 1.76 0.70
CA ALA A 64 16.48 2.15 1.29
C ALA A 64 16.25 3.51 1.96
N SER A 65 16.72 3.66 3.20
CA SER A 65 16.71 4.93 3.91
C SER A 65 17.68 5.89 3.21
N ALA A 66 17.28 6.38 2.04
CA ALA A 66 17.87 7.50 1.35
C ALA A 66 17.05 8.75 1.73
N PRO A 67 17.68 9.92 1.88
CA PRO A 67 16.99 11.17 2.21
C PRO A 67 15.88 11.42 1.19
N PRO A 68 14.87 12.27 1.50
CA PRO A 68 13.76 12.52 0.60
C PRO A 68 14.32 12.95 -0.76
N SER A 69 14.31 12.05 -1.73
CA SER A 69 14.58 12.38 -3.11
C SER A 69 13.41 13.25 -3.52
N GLU A 70 13.73 14.52 -3.75
CA GLU A 70 12.85 15.58 -4.18
C GLU A 70 11.85 15.06 -5.22
N ALA A 71 10.59 15.00 -4.82
CA ALA A 71 9.51 15.12 -5.78
C ALA A 71 9.68 16.49 -6.45
N PRO A 72 9.58 16.60 -7.79
CA PRO A 72 9.57 17.90 -8.45
C PRO A 72 8.43 18.73 -7.85
N GLU A 73 8.81 19.90 -7.36
CA GLU A 73 7.96 20.93 -6.81
C GLU A 73 6.73 21.17 -7.70
N ALA A 74 5.55 20.87 -7.15
CA ALA A 74 4.27 21.35 -7.67
C ALA A 74 3.57 22.12 -6.54
N PRO A 75 2.98 23.29 -6.83
CA PRO A 75 2.80 24.39 -5.88
C PRO A 75 1.77 24.08 -4.77
N PRO A 76 1.77 24.86 -3.67
CA PRO A 76 1.03 24.51 -2.47
C PRO A 76 -0.45 24.81 -2.66
N SER A 77 -1.27 23.76 -2.74
CA SER A 77 -2.72 23.90 -2.63
C SER A 77 -3.19 23.34 -1.29
N GLU A 78 -3.37 24.27 -0.35
CA GLU A 78 -4.30 24.35 0.79
C GLU A 78 -4.83 23.06 1.46
N PRO A 79 -5.04 23.07 2.79
CA PRO A 79 -5.46 21.90 3.55
C PRO A 79 -6.89 21.49 3.18
N ARG A 80 -7.04 20.57 2.24
CA ARG A 80 -8.34 20.05 1.80
C ARG A 80 -8.77 18.89 2.68
N GLY A 81 -10.01 19.03 3.18
CA GLY A 81 -10.56 18.32 4.31
C GLY A 81 -10.63 16.80 4.19
N ARG A 82 -10.84 16.21 5.37
CA ARG A 82 -11.00 14.78 5.63
C ARG A 82 -12.18 14.25 4.82
N GLY A 83 -11.95 13.36 3.86
CA GLY A 83 -13.05 12.70 3.16
C GLY A 83 -12.66 12.14 1.79
N ARG A 84 -12.64 10.81 1.71
CA ARG A 84 -12.43 9.95 0.53
C ARG A 84 -10.99 9.96 -0.02
N PRO A 85 -10.15 8.97 0.34
CA PRO A 85 -8.90 8.74 -0.40
C PRO A 85 -9.24 8.61 -1.89
N LYS A 86 -8.51 9.35 -2.73
CA LYS A 86 -8.59 9.19 -4.19
C LYS A 86 -8.28 7.73 -4.50
N LEU A 87 -9.29 6.90 -4.78
CA LEU A 87 -9.05 5.65 -5.51
C LEU A 87 -8.35 6.10 -6.78
N GLY A 88 -7.10 5.69 -6.99
CA GLY A 88 -6.28 6.06 -8.15
C GLY A 88 -6.82 5.47 -9.45
N VAL A 89 -8.09 5.69 -9.76
CA VAL A 89 -8.73 5.30 -11.01
C VAL A 89 -8.24 6.28 -12.07
N VAL A 90 -7.34 5.79 -12.92
CA VAL A 90 -6.92 6.47 -14.13
C VAL A 90 -7.88 6.05 -15.24
N ALA A 91 -8.60 7.00 -15.84
CA ALA A 91 -9.46 6.72 -16.98
C ALA A 91 -8.63 6.23 -18.17
N ARG A 92 -9.09 5.16 -18.83
CA ARG A 92 -8.50 4.61 -20.06
C ARG A 92 -9.60 4.38 -21.08
N GLU A 93 -9.36 4.76 -22.33
CA GLU A 93 -10.28 4.49 -23.43
C GLU A 93 -10.12 3.03 -23.88
N VAL A 94 -11.24 2.31 -23.95
CA VAL A 94 -11.29 0.92 -24.39
C VAL A 94 -12.48 0.78 -25.35
N THR A 95 -12.24 0.25 -26.54
CA THR A 95 -13.31 -0.09 -27.47
C THR A 95 -13.88 -1.46 -27.12
N LEU A 96 -15.14 -1.50 -26.70
CA LEU A 96 -15.83 -2.74 -26.36
C LEU A 96 -16.64 -3.28 -27.56
N LEU A 97 -16.72 -4.61 -27.65
CA LEU A 97 -17.63 -5.30 -28.59
C LEU A 97 -19.09 -5.18 -28.11
N PRO A 98 -20.09 -5.25 -29.00
CA PRO A 98 -21.52 -5.11 -28.65
C PRO A 98 -21.97 -6.00 -27.48
N ARG A 99 -21.55 -7.27 -27.46
CA ARG A 99 -21.88 -8.21 -26.37
C ARG A 99 -21.38 -7.77 -24.98
N HIS A 100 -20.26 -7.03 -24.92
CA HIS A 100 -19.70 -6.55 -23.66
C HIS A 100 -20.42 -5.29 -23.18
N TRP A 101 -20.96 -4.48 -24.11
CA TRP A 101 -21.83 -3.35 -23.78
C TRP A 101 -23.15 -3.79 -23.16
N GLU A 102 -23.78 -4.84 -23.71
CA GLU A 102 -25.02 -5.40 -23.15
C GLU A 102 -24.82 -5.87 -21.70
N TRP A 103 -23.70 -6.53 -21.42
CA TRP A 103 -23.36 -6.97 -20.06
C TRP A 103 -23.07 -5.80 -19.11
N LEU A 104 -22.42 -4.74 -19.57
CA LEU A 104 -22.12 -3.55 -18.77
C LEU A 104 -23.41 -2.80 -18.38
N ASN A 105 -24.35 -2.67 -19.32
CA ASN A 105 -25.65 -2.02 -19.10
C ASN A 105 -26.58 -2.82 -18.17
N ALA A 106 -26.36 -4.13 -18.05
CA ALA A 106 -27.12 -4.98 -17.13
C ALA A 106 -26.66 -4.85 -15.66
N GLN A 107 -25.57 -4.12 -15.37
CA GLN A 107 -25.06 -3.99 -14.00
C GLN A 107 -25.90 -2.99 -13.17
N PRO A 108 -26.33 -3.36 -11.94
CA PRO A 108 -26.99 -2.43 -11.05
C PRO A 108 -26.03 -1.30 -10.61
N GLY A 109 -26.41 -0.05 -10.86
CA GLY A 109 -25.60 1.15 -10.55
C GLY A 109 -24.65 1.58 -11.68
N GLY A 110 -25.12 1.47 -12.94
CA GLY A 110 -24.34 1.57 -14.17
C GLY A 110 -23.35 2.75 -14.30
N ALA A 111 -22.52 2.68 -15.35
CA ALA A 111 -21.40 3.60 -15.59
C ALA A 111 -21.78 5.08 -15.82
N SER A 112 -23.07 5.43 -15.82
CA SER A 112 -23.58 6.80 -15.85
C SER A 112 -25.06 6.81 -15.44
N VAL A 113 -25.34 7.02 -14.14
CA VAL A 113 -26.59 7.63 -13.65
C VAL A 113 -26.23 8.65 -12.58
#